data_AF-A0A703Q487-F1
#
_entry.id   AF-A0A703Q487-F1
#
_cell.length_a   1.000
_cell.length_b   1.000
_cell.length_c   1.000
_cell.angle_alpha   90.00
_cell.angle_beta   90.00
_cell.angle_gamma   90.00
#
_symmetry.space_group_name_H-M   'P 1'
#
loop_
_entity.id
_entity.type
_entity.pdbx_description
1 polymer ?
#
loop_
_entity_poly.entity_id
_entity_poly.type
_entity_poly.pdbx_seq_one_letter_code
_entity_poly.pdbx_strand_id
1 'polypeptide(L)'
;MHFSAFRLQQAIRNREFTPFYQPIVCATGGEVVGCEMLARWLHPQKGLLSAGNFIPAIEATGLGGALLRGLADEVCGDGQDLARSAGRRLMMTLNLSLSLVMTPLF
;
A
#
# COMPACT_ATOMS: atom_id res chain seq x y z
N MET A 1 -3.22 2.17 -18.49
CA MET A 1 -2.29 1.09 -18.93
C MET A 1 -3.02 -0.23 -18.76
N HIS A 2 -2.82 -1.21 -19.64
CA HIS A 2 -3.35 -2.57 -19.44
C HIS A 2 -2.26 -3.51 -18.93
N PHE A 3 -2.55 -4.22 -17.85
CA PHE A 3 -1.71 -5.26 -17.29
C PHE A 3 -2.51 -6.57 -17.25
N SER A 4 -1.91 -7.68 -17.66
CA SER A 4 -2.56 -8.99 -17.58
C SER A 4 -2.60 -9.49 -16.13
N ALA A 5 -3.59 -10.34 -15.80
CA ALA A 5 -3.68 -10.98 -14.49
C ALA A 5 -2.38 -11.74 -14.15
N PHE A 6 -1.82 -12.48 -15.11
CA PHE A 6 -0.55 -13.20 -14.95
C PHE A 6 0.60 -12.26 -14.57
N ARG A 7 0.72 -11.11 -15.24
CA ARG A 7 1.78 -10.14 -14.93
C ARG A 7 1.61 -9.54 -13.54
N LEU A 8 0.38 -9.20 -13.14
CA LEU A 8 0.09 -8.66 -11.81
C LEU A 8 0.38 -9.68 -10.70
N GLN A 9 -0.02 -10.94 -10.89
CA GLN A 9 0.30 -12.02 -9.96
C GLN A 9 1.82 -12.21 -9.80
N GLN A 10 2.55 -12.16 -10.92
CA GLN A 10 4.00 -12.30 -10.89
C GLN A 10 4.66 -11.11 -10.18
N ALA A 11 4.17 -9.87 -10.43
CA ALA A 11 4.65 -8.68 -9.73
C ALA A 11 4.40 -8.74 -8.21
N ILE A 12 3.24 -9.23 -7.78
CA ILE A 12 2.94 -9.46 -6.35
C ILE A 12 3.92 -10.48 -5.76
N ARG A 13 4.12 -11.62 -6.42
CA ARG A 13 5.06 -12.67 -5.96
C ARG A 13 6.50 -12.19 -5.89
N ASN A 14 6.91 -11.33 -6.82
CA ASN A 14 8.25 -10.77 -6.90
C ASN A 14 8.48 -9.59 -5.95
N ARG A 15 7.48 -9.21 -5.13
CA ARG A 15 7.53 -8.01 -4.27
C ARG A 15 7.88 -6.73 -5.03
N GLU A 16 7.33 -6.58 -6.24
CA GLU A 16 7.50 -5.34 -7.02
C GLU A 16 6.58 -4.22 -6.52
N PHE A 17 5.55 -4.56 -5.73
CA PHE A 17 4.71 -3.59 -5.04
C PHE A 17 5.26 -3.32 -3.64
N THR A 18 5.36 -2.05 -3.28
CA THR A 18 5.96 -1.57 -2.02
C THR A 18 5.16 -0.40 -1.45
N PRO A 19 5.08 -0.24 -0.12
CA PRO A 19 4.42 0.88 0.51
C PRO A 19 5.29 2.14 0.45
N PHE A 20 4.68 3.27 0.07
CA PHE A 20 5.25 4.60 0.30
C PHE A 20 4.39 5.32 1.33
N TYR A 21 4.98 6.25 2.09
CA TYR A 21 4.28 6.92 3.19
C TYR A 21 4.15 8.42 2.95
N GLN A 22 2.93 8.93 3.04
CA GLN A 22 2.65 10.36 3.04
C GLN A 22 2.38 10.84 4.47
N PRO A 23 3.18 11.76 5.04
CA PRO A 23 2.96 12.26 6.39
C PRO A 23 1.61 12.96 6.56
N ILE A 24 0.94 12.67 7.67
CA ILE A 24 -0.24 13.39 8.15
C ILE A 24 0.23 14.32 9.26
N VAL A 25 -0.01 15.62 9.09
CA VAL A 25 0.52 16.67 9.98
C VAL A 25 -0.61 17.35 10.73
N CYS A 26 -0.41 17.56 12.04
CA CYS A 26 -1.33 18.34 12.86
C CYS A 26 -1.33 19.80 12.42
N ALA A 27 -2.52 20.35 12.14
CA ALA A 27 -2.65 21.71 11.64
C ALA A 27 -2.26 22.79 12.66
N THR A 28 -2.39 22.51 13.96
CA THR A 28 -2.14 23.51 15.01
C THR A 28 -0.67 23.55 15.44
N GLY A 29 0.03 22.41 15.46
CA GLY A 29 1.41 22.32 15.95
C GLY A 29 2.46 21.92 14.90
N GLY A 30 2.05 21.51 13.70
CA GLY A 30 2.97 21.13 12.62
C GLY A 30 3.68 19.78 12.83
N GLU A 31 3.37 19.05 13.89
CA GLU A 31 3.93 17.74 14.16
C GLU A 31 3.28 16.64 13.29
N VAL A 32 4.07 15.66 12.89
CA VAL A 32 3.56 14.46 12.20
C VAL A 32 2.79 13.60 13.20
N VAL A 33 1.50 13.38 12.95
CA VAL A 33 0.61 12.56 13.81
C VAL A 33 0.38 11.16 13.25
N GLY A 34 0.77 10.94 12.00
CA GLY A 34 0.64 9.65 11.35
C GLY A 34 1.13 9.70 9.91
N CYS A 35 0.82 8.66 9.15
CA CYS A 35 1.03 8.66 7.71
C CYS A 35 0.00 7.80 6.99
N GLU A 36 -0.21 8.12 5.72
CA GLU A 36 -0.98 7.32 4.78
C GLU A 36 -0.05 6.43 3.96
N MET A 37 -0.34 5.14 3.97
CA MET A 37 0.28 4.17 3.09
C MET A 37 -0.32 4.28 1.68
N LEU A 38 0.56 4.51 0.72
CA LEU A 38 0.26 4.60 -0.68
C LEU A 38 1.03 3.52 -1.44
N ALA A 39 0.32 2.54 -1.99
CA ALA A 39 0.93 1.49 -2.79
C ALA A 39 1.68 2.08 -4.00
N ARG A 40 2.88 1.57 -4.24
CA ARG A 40 3.70 1.86 -5.42
C ARG A 40 4.12 0.58 -6.08
N TRP A 41 4.31 0.63 -7.40
CA TRP A 41 4.87 -0.47 -8.16
C TRP A 41 6.22 -0.05 -8.74
N LEU A 42 7.29 -0.67 -8.25
CA LEU A 42 8.63 -0.59 -8.84
C LEU A 42 8.68 -1.46 -10.09
N HIS A 43 8.07 -0.98 -11.18
CA HIS A 43 7.94 -1.75 -12.40
C HIS A 43 9.29 -1.81 -13.14
N PRO A 44 9.82 -3.01 -13.46
CA PRO A 44 11.19 -3.18 -13.98
C PRO A 44 11.49 -2.37 -15.25
N GLN A 45 10.50 -2.23 -16.14
CA GLN A 45 10.67 -1.48 -17.40
C GLN A 45 10.04 -0.07 -17.39
N LYS A 46 9.16 0.24 -16.43
CA LYS A 46 8.37 1.49 -16.44
C LYS A 46 8.73 2.42 -15.27
N GLY A 47 9.64 1.98 -14.41
CA GLY A 47 10.01 2.70 -13.21
C GLY A 47 8.89 2.70 -12.17
N LEU A 48 8.87 3.73 -11.33
CA LEU A 48 7.92 3.89 -10.26
C LEU A 48 6.53 4.26 -10.82
N LEU A 49 5.55 3.39 -10.59
CA LEU A 49 4.15 3.64 -10.94
C LEU A 49 3.31 3.91 -9.69
N SER A 50 2.36 4.83 -9.81
CA SER A 50 1.41 5.15 -8.76
C SER A 50 0.22 4.19 -8.78
N ALA A 51 -0.52 4.14 -7.67
CA ALA A 51 -1.73 3.32 -7.53
C ALA A 51 -2.73 3.53 -8.69
N GLY A 52 -2.91 4.77 -9.15
CA GLY A 52 -3.80 5.09 -10.28
C GLY A 52 -3.42 4.42 -11.60
N ASN A 53 -2.17 3.96 -11.76
CA ASN A 53 -1.74 3.24 -12.94
C ASN A 53 -2.17 1.76 -12.97
N PHE A 54 -2.32 1.12 -11.80
CA PHE A 54 -2.47 -0.33 -11.72
C PHE A 54 -3.65 -0.83 -10.87
N ILE A 55 -4.17 -0.04 -9.93
CA ILE A 55 -5.29 -0.45 -9.07
C ILE A 55 -6.54 -0.85 -9.89
N PRO A 56 -6.95 -0.14 -10.96
CA PRO A 56 -8.08 -0.59 -11.76
C PRO A 56 -7.89 -2.00 -12.35
N ALA A 57 -6.66 -2.37 -12.71
CA ALA A 57 -6.35 -3.71 -13.22
C ALA A 57 -6.30 -4.76 -12.10
N ILE A 58 -5.83 -4.40 -10.90
CA ILE A 58 -5.88 -5.25 -9.71
C ILE A 58 -7.33 -5.57 -9.32
N GLU A 59 -8.21 -4.57 -9.35
CA GLU A 59 -9.63 -4.74 -9.06
C GLU A 59 -10.32 -5.63 -10.11
N ALA A 60 -10.11 -5.35 -11.40
CA ALA A 60 -10.69 -6.13 -12.49
C ALA A 60 -10.25 -7.60 -12.50
N THR A 61 -9.11 -7.92 -11.87
CA THR A 61 -8.56 -9.28 -11.79
C THR A 61 -8.82 -9.96 -10.44
N GLY A 62 -9.46 -9.28 -9.48
CA GLY A 62 -9.71 -9.81 -8.15
C GLY A 62 -8.45 -9.99 -7.28
N LEU A 63 -7.33 -9.37 -7.66
CA LEU A 63 -6.04 -9.55 -6.99
C LEU A 63 -5.83 -8.62 -5.79
N GLY A 64 -6.81 -7.77 -5.45
CA GLY A 64 -6.72 -6.79 -4.37
C GLY A 64 -6.28 -7.39 -3.03
N GLY A 65 -6.84 -8.55 -2.67
CA GLY A 65 -6.53 -9.19 -1.38
C GLY A 65 -5.12 -9.78 -1.35
N ALA A 66 -4.63 -10.25 -2.50
CA ALA A 66 -3.25 -10.74 -2.62
C ALA A 66 -2.24 -9.59 -2.53
N LEU A 67 -2.53 -8.46 -3.21
CA LEU A 67 -1.71 -7.26 -3.12
C LEU A 67 -1.65 -6.74 -1.68
N LEU A 68 -2.81 -6.60 -1.04
CA LEU A 68 -2.88 -6.07 0.32
C LEU A 68 -2.15 -6.95 1.32
N ARG A 69 -2.33 -8.28 1.27
CA ARG A 69 -1.56 -9.22 2.10
C ARG A 69 -0.07 -9.07 1.88
N GLY A 70 0.37 -8.92 0.63
CA GLY A 70 1.79 -8.70 0.32
C GLY A 70 2.36 -7.42 0.95
N LEU A 71 1.55 -6.35 1.04
CA LEU A 71 1.96 -5.08 1.65
C LEU A 71 1.82 -5.06 3.17
N ALA A 72 0.88 -5.83 3.74
CA ALA A 72 0.54 -5.76 5.16
C ALA A 72 1.72 -6.10 6.09
N ASP A 73 2.52 -7.10 5.75
CA ASP A 73 3.69 -7.49 6.54
C ASP A 73 4.72 -6.35 6.62
N GLU A 74 4.97 -5.67 5.50
CA GLU A 74 5.91 -4.55 5.40
C GLU A 74 5.38 -3.33 6.18
N VAL A 75 4.10 -2.99 6.01
CA VAL A 75 3.47 -1.86 6.73
C VAL A 75 3.44 -2.06 8.23
N CYS A 76 3.20 -3.29 8.70
CA CYS A 76 3.24 -3.61 10.13
C CYS A 76 4.65 -3.43 10.70
N GLY A 77 5.69 -3.85 9.97
CA GLY A 77 7.09 -3.63 10.35
C GLY A 77 7.44 -2.14 10.40
N ASP A 78 7.14 -1.43 9.31
CA ASP A 78 7.40 0.02 9.18
C ASP A 78 6.70 0.82 10.28
N GLY A 79 5.46 0.47 10.63
CA GLY A 79 4.71 1.11 11.71
C GLY A 79 5.37 0.93 13.08
N GLN A 80 5.95 -0.25 13.36
CA GLN A 80 6.68 -0.47 14.61
C GLN A 80 7.96 0.36 14.66
N ASP A 81 8.71 0.42 13.57
CA ASP A 81 9.98 1.16 13.51
C ASP A 81 9.76 2.68 13.57
N LEU A 82 8.71 3.17 12.92
CA LEU A 82 8.26 4.55 13.03
C LEU A 82 7.85 4.90 14.47
N ALA A 83 7.06 4.05 15.13
CA ALA A 83 6.64 4.29 16.51
C ALA A 83 7.83 4.30 17.49
N ARG A 84 8.79 3.39 17.32
CA ARG A 84 10.03 3.36 18.11
C ARG A 84 10.84 4.64 17.90
N SER A 85 11.05 5.04 16.65
CA SER A 85 11.86 6.21 16.30
C SER A 85 11.23 7.53 16.78
N ALA A 86 9.90 7.64 16.72
CA ALA A 86 9.17 8.81 17.18
C ALA A 86 9.00 8.87 18.71
N GLY A 87 9.31 7.80 19.44
CA GLY A 87 9.07 7.68 20.89
C GLY A 87 7.59 7.74 21.28
N ARG A 88 6.67 7.54 20.32
CA ARG A 88 5.22 7.59 20.52
C ARG A 88 4.50 6.76 19.47
N ARG A 89 3.23 6.44 19.71
CA ARG A 89 2.37 5.82 18.71
C ARG A 89 2.04 6.83 17.61
N LEU A 90 2.11 6.37 16.36
CA LEU A 90 1.69 7.12 15.17
C LEU A 90 0.54 6.37 14.49
N MET A 91 -0.38 7.12 13.91
CA MET A 91 -1.46 6.54 13.13
C MET A 91 -0.94 6.07 11.76
N MET A 92 -1.21 4.82 11.39
CA MET A 92 -0.98 4.29 10.05
C MET A 92 -2.34 4.14 9.36
N THR A 93 -2.51 4.74 8.18
CA THR A 93 -3.73 4.56 7.37
C THR A 93 -3.44 3.78 6.10
N LEU A 94 -4.41 2.96 5.68
CA LEU A 94 -4.34 2.08 4.52
C LEU A 94 -5.55 2.36 3.62
N ASN A 95 -5.34 2.37 2.31
CA ASN A 95 -6.42 2.46 1.33
C ASN A 95 -6.93 1.07 0.98
N LEU A 96 -8.23 0.84 1.14
CA LEU A 96 -8.90 -0.43 0.82
C LEU A 96 -9.98 -0.20 -0.24
N SER A 97 -10.01 -1.07 -1.26
CA SER A 97 -11.12 -1.08 -2.21
C SER A 97 -12.38 -1.63 -1.54
N LEU A 98 -13.55 -1.15 -1.98
CA LEU A 98 -14.84 -1.59 -1.43
C LEU A 98 -15.03 -3.12 -1.51
N SER A 99 -14.55 -3.73 -2.60
CA SER A 99 -14.61 -5.18 -2.79
C SER A 99 -13.93 -5.97 -1.66
N LEU A 100 -12.86 -5.44 -1.07
CA LEU A 100 -12.16 -6.11 0.03
C LEU A 100 -12.94 -6.03 1.34
N VAL A 101 -13.58 -4.89 1.62
CA VAL A 101 -14.40 -4.69 2.81
C VAL A 101 -15.61 -5.63 2.82
N MET A 102 -16.16 -5.94 1.64
CA MET A 102 -17.33 -6.82 1.50
C MET A 102 -16.99 -8.31 1.49
N THR A 103 -15.71 -8.68 1.51
CA THR A 103 -15.29 -10.09 1.51
C THR A 103 -15.15 -10.58 2.95
N PRO A 104 -15.63 -11.79 3.33
CA PRO A 104 -15.45 -12.34 4.69
C PRO A 104 -13.99 -12.70 5.05
N LEU A 105 -13.03 -12.28 4.21
CA LEU A 105 -11.59 -12.45 4.41
C LEU A 105 -10.95 -11.25 5.12
N PHE A 106 -11.76 -10.26 5.53
CA PHE A 106 -11.41 -9.16 6.42
C PHE A 106 -12.13 -9.30 7.75
#